data_AF-A0A9W7KYC6-F1
#
_entry.id   AF-A0A9W7KYC6-F1
#
_cell.length_a   1.000
_cell.length_b   1.000
_cell.length_c   1.000
_cell.angle_alpha   90.00
_cell.angle_beta   90.00
_cell.angle_gamma   90.00
#
_symmetry.space_group_name_H-M   'P 1'
#
loop_
_entity.id
_entity.type
_entity.pdbx_description
1 polymer ?
#
loop_
_entity_poly.entity_id
_entity_poly.type
_entity_poly.pdbx_seq_one_letter_code
_entity_poly.pdbx_strand_id
1 'polypeptide(L)'
;MSSPDLSLPTTWTEGVQDQQSPVAVIPGPPLSDPLGPCLSSLLKVRVYAPLLQTLETEYGPPILAQGPEEVLAHTPFYVFTYDWRRSNNETVALLHGFLEKLHTPPQVIAHSNGGLLLFSCLNKNPALVHSAIYAAVPFKGNLTFLPDLTQGKKIGLNKKILSAAVQRTFSLPYHILPYRSEAAGLFLNSHGEEIRVDWHDIKTWTDHGLVEPDGAEAMHVKEALSDAVLFKSSLIPSQPKDSYPKSIVVAGNAVPTADGVTLTKPGTVSMETFEKKPGDGRFTESCVQPPTGTVVKTLISTHKHDSVLDGVDVIAALETLRKVNNVPDIDTSEVVLEIKEE
;
A
#
# COMPACT_ATOMS: atom_id res chain seq x y z
N MET A 1 0.12 15.32 42.66
CA MET A 1 0.47 15.82 41.31
C MET A 1 0.45 14.63 40.38
N SER A 2 -0.58 14.56 39.54
CA SER A 2 -0.94 13.44 38.68
C SER A 2 -0.22 13.55 37.32
N SER A 3 0.47 12.47 36.94
CA SER A 3 1.06 12.29 35.60
C SER A 3 -0.05 12.15 34.54
N PRO A 4 0.19 12.60 33.29
CA PRO A 4 -0.80 12.48 32.22
C PRO A 4 -0.94 11.02 31.77
N ASP A 5 -2.19 10.57 31.72
CA ASP A 5 -2.67 9.32 31.15
C ASP A 5 -2.53 9.35 29.62
N LEU A 6 -1.83 8.36 29.06
CA LEU A 6 -1.61 8.16 27.62
C LEU A 6 -2.30 6.87 27.12
N SER A 7 -3.40 6.47 27.73
CA SER A 7 -4.22 5.36 27.21
C SER A 7 -4.94 5.77 25.91
N LEU A 8 -4.55 5.16 24.79
CA LEU A 8 -5.47 4.91 23.69
C LEU A 8 -6.27 3.65 24.05
N PRO A 9 -7.61 3.64 23.94
CA PRO A 9 -8.41 2.50 24.35
C PRO A 9 -8.26 1.39 23.30
N THR A 10 -7.40 0.42 23.59
CA THR A 10 -7.58 -0.95 23.12
C THR A 10 -7.46 -1.82 24.37
N THR A 11 -8.57 -2.42 24.79
CA THR A 11 -8.56 -3.38 25.90
C THR A 11 -7.67 -4.55 25.50
N TRP A 12 -6.42 -4.52 25.96
CA TRP A 12 -5.52 -5.65 26.03
C TRP A 12 -5.69 -6.29 27.41
N THR A 13 -6.31 -7.46 27.46
CA THR A 13 -6.30 -8.34 28.64
C THR A 13 -5.54 -9.61 28.29
N GLU A 14 -4.38 -9.76 28.94
CA GLU A 14 -3.65 -11.00 29.22
C GLU A 14 -3.55 -12.05 28.08
N GLY A 15 -2.52 -11.92 27.26
CA GLY A 15 -1.72 -13.07 26.80
C GLY A 15 -2.37 -14.09 25.84
N VAL A 16 -3.57 -13.85 25.34
CA VAL A 16 -4.19 -14.67 24.28
C VAL A 16 -4.71 -13.73 23.19
N GLN A 17 -4.13 -13.81 22.00
CA GLN A 17 -4.65 -13.13 20.81
C GLN A 17 -5.98 -13.80 20.44
N ASP A 18 -7.09 -13.16 20.80
CA ASP A 18 -8.41 -13.59 20.41
C ASP A 18 -8.54 -13.50 18.88
N GLN A 19 -8.44 -14.65 18.21
CA GLN A 19 -8.65 -14.78 16.77
C GLN A 19 -10.15 -14.66 16.37
N GLN A 20 -11.03 -14.27 17.29
CA GLN A 20 -12.47 -14.19 17.05
C GLN A 20 -13.11 -12.82 17.26
N SER A 21 -12.33 -11.76 17.51
CA SER A 21 -12.90 -10.42 17.58
C SER A 21 -13.21 -9.87 16.17
N PRO A 22 -14.49 -9.60 15.83
CA PRO A 22 -14.83 -8.98 14.55
C PRO A 22 -14.18 -7.60 14.46
N VAL A 23 -13.61 -7.29 13.29
CA VAL A 23 -13.07 -5.97 12.95
C VAL A 23 -14.15 -4.92 13.23
N ALA A 24 -14.04 -4.22 14.35
CA ALA A 24 -14.99 -3.19 14.73
C ALA A 24 -14.80 -1.97 13.82
N VAL A 25 -15.73 -1.78 12.89
CA VAL A 25 -15.89 -0.52 12.16
C VAL A 25 -16.44 0.53 13.11
N ILE A 26 -15.75 1.66 13.18
CA ILE A 26 -16.33 2.90 13.71
C ILE A 26 -17.24 3.44 12.60
N PRO A 27 -18.57 3.45 12.75
CA PRO A 27 -19.43 4.13 11.79
C PRO A 27 -19.07 5.62 11.81
N GLY A 28 -18.70 6.16 10.65
CA GLY A 28 -18.58 7.61 10.48
C GLY A 28 -19.91 8.28 10.86
N PRO A 29 -19.89 9.47 11.50
CA PRO A 29 -21.11 10.13 11.89
C PRO A 29 -21.97 10.42 10.64
N PRO A 30 -23.31 10.34 10.75
CA PRO A 30 -24.20 10.74 9.68
C PRO A 30 -23.90 12.18 9.26
N LEU A 31 -24.02 12.45 7.95
CA LEU A 31 -23.71 13.71 7.25
C LEU A 31 -24.60 14.91 7.63
N SER A 32 -25.07 14.98 8.88
CA SER A 32 -25.88 16.08 9.39
C SER A 32 -25.55 16.37 10.86
N ASP A 33 -24.43 17.05 11.11
CA ASP A 33 -24.20 17.71 12.41
C ASP A 33 -24.09 19.24 12.19
N PRO A 34 -24.92 20.08 12.85
CA PRO A 34 -24.99 21.52 12.61
C PRO A 34 -23.83 22.33 13.23
N LEU A 35 -22.85 21.68 13.83
CA LEU A 35 -21.71 22.35 14.45
C LEU A 35 -20.50 22.44 13.50
N GLY A 36 -20.60 23.38 12.56
CA GLY A 36 -19.44 24.20 12.15
C GLY A 36 -18.59 23.68 10.97
N PRO A 37 -18.67 24.32 9.78
CA PRO A 37 -17.80 24.05 8.61
C PRO A 37 -16.31 24.43 8.79
N CYS A 38 -15.89 24.81 10.00
CA CYS A 38 -14.59 25.42 10.27
C CYS A 38 -13.51 24.41 10.73
N LEU A 39 -13.87 23.29 11.39
CA LEU A 39 -12.89 22.27 11.79
C LEU A 39 -12.80 21.10 10.81
N SER A 40 -13.90 20.68 10.19
CA SER A 40 -13.92 19.58 9.22
C SER A 40 -13.26 19.93 7.88
N SER A 41 -13.02 21.22 7.61
CA SER A 41 -12.30 21.71 6.44
C SER A 41 -10.78 21.77 6.64
N LEU A 42 -10.31 21.80 7.89
CA LEU A 42 -8.89 21.98 8.24
C LEU A 42 -8.07 20.68 8.19
N LEU A 43 -8.72 19.51 8.16
CA LEU A 43 -8.09 18.18 8.17
C LEU A 43 -8.58 17.24 7.06
N LYS A 44 -9.36 17.74 6.10
CA LYS A 44 -9.84 16.96 4.95
C LYS A 44 -8.71 16.71 3.96
N VAL A 45 -7.89 15.71 4.24
CA VAL A 45 -7.09 15.02 3.23
C VAL A 45 -8.07 14.25 2.35
N ARG A 46 -8.65 14.91 1.34
CA ARG A 46 -9.52 14.27 0.33
C ARG A 46 -8.66 13.66 -0.77
N VAL A 47 -7.81 12.74 -0.37
CA VAL A 47 -7.07 11.90 -1.31
C VAL A 47 -8.10 10.99 -2.01
N TYR A 48 -8.09 10.92 -3.35
CA TYR A 48 -8.97 10.10 -4.21
C TYR A 48 -10.39 10.61 -4.47
N ALA A 49 -10.75 11.82 -4.02
CA ALA A 49 -12.10 12.35 -4.22
C ALA A 49 -12.55 12.42 -5.69
N PRO A 50 -11.71 12.83 -6.67
CA PRO A 50 -12.11 12.87 -8.08
C PRO A 50 -12.45 11.49 -8.66
N LEU A 51 -11.63 10.47 -8.35
CA LEU A 51 -11.88 9.09 -8.81
C LEU A 51 -13.16 8.55 -8.18
N LEU A 52 -13.29 8.66 -6.86
CA LEU A 52 -14.48 8.18 -6.14
C LEU A 52 -15.75 8.85 -6.66
N GLN A 53 -15.71 10.16 -6.94
CA GLN A 53 -16.85 10.87 -7.51
C GLN A 53 -17.19 10.37 -8.92
N THR A 54 -16.18 10.08 -9.73
CA THR A 54 -16.37 9.55 -11.09
C THR A 54 -16.98 8.15 -11.04
N LEU A 55 -16.42 7.27 -10.21
CA LEU A 55 -16.94 5.91 -10.01
C LEU A 55 -18.34 5.92 -9.41
N GLU A 56 -18.62 6.79 -8.44
CA GLU A 56 -19.96 6.93 -7.86
C GLU A 56 -20.97 7.46 -8.88
N THR A 57 -20.54 8.35 -9.78
CA THR A 57 -21.39 8.85 -10.87
C THR A 57 -21.71 7.77 -11.91
N GLU A 58 -20.73 6.92 -12.23
CA GLU A 58 -20.87 5.86 -13.24
C GLU A 58 -21.57 4.60 -12.70
N TYR A 59 -21.27 4.20 -11.47
CA TYR A 59 -21.67 2.91 -10.89
C TYR A 59 -22.60 3.02 -9.67
N GLY A 60 -22.83 4.23 -9.16
CA GLY A 60 -23.60 4.45 -7.93
C GLY A 60 -22.73 4.39 -6.65
N PRO A 61 -23.35 4.60 -5.48
CA PRO A 61 -22.62 4.74 -4.22
C PRO A 61 -21.84 3.47 -3.87
N PRO A 62 -20.60 3.60 -3.34
CA PRO A 62 -19.83 2.44 -2.94
C PRO A 62 -20.46 1.74 -1.75
N ILE A 63 -20.31 0.42 -1.71
CA ILE A 63 -20.48 -0.35 -0.48
C ILE A 63 -19.12 -0.59 0.15
N LEU A 64 -19.01 -0.21 1.43
CA LEU A 64 -17.89 -0.62 2.27
C LEU A 64 -17.96 -2.13 2.46
N ALA A 65 -16.81 -2.82 2.35
CA ALA A 65 -16.65 -4.28 2.31
C ALA A 65 -17.26 -5.12 3.47
N GLN A 66 -18.06 -4.52 4.35
CA GLN A 66 -18.76 -5.16 5.47
C GLN A 66 -20.30 -5.12 5.35
N GLY A 67 -20.84 -4.89 4.14
CA GLY A 67 -22.28 -4.97 3.89
C GLY A 67 -22.84 -6.40 4.03
N PRO A 68 -24.17 -6.56 4.23
CA PRO A 68 -24.82 -7.88 4.20
C PRO A 68 -24.58 -8.57 2.84
N GLU A 69 -24.50 -9.91 2.84
CA GLU A 69 -24.22 -10.74 1.66
C GLU A 69 -25.16 -10.45 0.48
N GLU A 70 -26.44 -10.23 0.76
CA GLU A 70 -27.46 -9.89 -0.24
C GLU A 70 -27.22 -8.52 -0.91
N VAL A 71 -26.56 -7.59 -0.23
CA VAL A 71 -26.23 -6.27 -0.78
C VAL A 71 -24.95 -6.32 -1.64
N LEU A 72 -24.01 -7.22 -1.29
CA LEU A 72 -22.83 -7.56 -2.10
C LEU A 72 -23.18 -8.32 -3.40
N ALA A 73 -24.41 -8.83 -3.53
CA ALA A 73 -24.83 -9.58 -4.71
C ALA A 73 -25.18 -8.69 -5.92
N HIS A 74 -25.51 -7.42 -5.68
CA HIS A 74 -26.18 -6.55 -6.66
C HIS A 74 -25.46 -5.23 -6.92
N THR A 75 -24.31 -5.00 -6.29
CA THR A 75 -23.63 -3.71 -6.36
C THR A 75 -22.46 -3.75 -7.34
N PRO A 76 -22.36 -2.78 -8.27
CA PRO A 76 -21.28 -2.76 -9.28
C PRO A 76 -20.00 -2.08 -8.77
N PHE A 77 -19.96 -1.53 -7.55
CA PHE A 77 -18.78 -0.86 -7.01
C PHE A 77 -18.52 -1.13 -5.52
N TYR A 78 -17.29 -1.55 -5.20
CA TYR A 78 -16.81 -1.86 -3.87
C TYR A 78 -15.53 -1.11 -3.52
N VAL A 79 -15.38 -0.82 -2.23
CA VAL A 79 -14.12 -0.31 -1.67
C VAL A 79 -13.64 -1.27 -0.58
N PHE A 80 -12.47 -1.87 -0.78
CA PHE A 80 -11.79 -2.67 0.22
C PHE A 80 -10.76 -1.80 0.95
N THR A 81 -11.08 -1.50 2.21
CA THR A 81 -10.23 -0.74 3.10
C THR A 81 -9.58 -1.67 4.10
N TYR A 82 -8.35 -1.34 4.49
CA TYR A 82 -7.59 -2.16 5.42
C TYR A 82 -6.67 -1.31 6.29
N ASP A 83 -6.35 -1.85 7.46
CA ASP A 83 -5.36 -1.26 8.34
C ASP A 83 -3.96 -1.56 7.83
N TRP A 84 -3.36 -0.61 7.11
CA TRP A 84 -2.01 -0.71 6.54
C TRP A 84 -0.90 -0.81 7.58
N ARG A 85 -1.21 -0.62 8.87
CA ARG A 85 -0.24 -0.83 9.97
C ARG A 85 -0.07 -2.32 10.28
N ARG A 86 -1.03 -3.17 9.90
CA ARG A 86 -1.02 -4.63 10.13
C ARG A 86 -0.23 -5.37 9.05
N SER A 87 0.01 -6.66 9.29
CA SER A 87 0.68 -7.56 8.35
C SER A 87 -0.04 -7.61 7.01
N ASN A 88 0.70 -7.52 5.90
CA ASN A 88 0.10 -7.78 4.59
C ASN A 88 -0.33 -9.24 4.42
N ASN A 89 0.27 -10.21 5.12
CA ASN A 89 -0.16 -11.62 5.03
C ASN A 89 -1.59 -11.79 5.55
N GLU A 90 -1.92 -11.10 6.65
CA GLU A 90 -3.28 -11.02 7.17
C GLU A 90 -4.21 -10.33 6.17
N THR A 91 -3.82 -9.16 5.65
CA THR A 91 -4.65 -8.41 4.72
C THR A 91 -4.87 -9.17 3.40
N VAL A 92 -3.90 -9.93 2.92
CA VAL A 92 -4.05 -10.83 1.76
C VAL A 92 -5.13 -11.89 2.04
N ALA A 93 -5.15 -12.48 3.24
CA ALA A 93 -6.19 -13.45 3.59
C ALA A 93 -7.59 -12.80 3.60
N LEU A 94 -7.69 -11.58 4.14
CA LEU A 94 -8.94 -10.81 4.14
C LEU A 94 -9.40 -10.44 2.72
N LEU A 95 -8.49 -9.96 1.88
CA LEU A 95 -8.78 -9.58 0.50
C LEU A 95 -9.18 -10.81 -0.34
N HIS A 96 -8.47 -11.92 -0.19
CA HIS A 96 -8.80 -13.17 -0.87
C HIS A 96 -10.20 -13.65 -0.50
N GLY A 97 -10.52 -13.71 0.79
CA GLY A 97 -11.84 -14.12 1.28
C GLY A 97 -12.95 -13.12 0.89
N PHE A 98 -12.62 -11.84 0.67
CA PHE A 98 -13.55 -10.87 0.10
C PHE A 98 -13.83 -11.15 -1.38
N LEU A 99 -12.79 -11.34 -2.19
CA LEU A 99 -12.91 -11.64 -3.62
C LEU A 99 -13.68 -12.94 -3.88
N GLU A 100 -13.51 -13.97 -3.04
CA GLU A 100 -14.25 -15.24 -3.13
C GLU A 100 -15.76 -15.11 -2.92
N LYS A 101 -16.21 -14.06 -2.22
CA LYS A 101 -17.64 -13.79 -1.96
C LYS A 101 -18.31 -13.05 -3.11
N LEU A 102 -17.54 -12.48 -4.03
CA LEU A 102 -18.10 -11.77 -5.18
C LEU A 102 -18.64 -12.78 -6.19
N HIS A 103 -19.86 -12.55 -6.67
CA HIS A 103 -20.52 -13.45 -7.64
C HIS A 103 -19.81 -13.49 -8.99
N THR A 104 -19.15 -12.40 -9.36
CA THR A 104 -18.41 -12.27 -10.61
C THR A 104 -17.01 -11.71 -10.31
N PRO A 105 -15.97 -12.16 -11.02
CA PRO A 105 -14.63 -11.59 -10.89
C PRO A 105 -14.63 -10.08 -11.19
N PRO A 106 -14.24 -9.21 -10.25
CA PRO A 106 -14.27 -7.76 -10.47
C PRO A 106 -13.12 -7.28 -11.36
N GLN A 107 -13.26 -6.09 -11.91
CA GLN A 107 -12.15 -5.24 -12.31
C GLN A 107 -11.61 -4.53 -11.06
N VAL A 108 -10.30 -4.62 -10.81
CA VAL A 108 -9.71 -4.10 -9.57
C VAL A 108 -8.79 -2.91 -9.86
N ILE A 109 -8.98 -1.82 -9.12
CA ILE A 109 -8.06 -0.68 -9.06
C ILE A 109 -7.29 -0.80 -7.74
N ALA A 110 -5.98 -0.99 -7.84
CA ALA A 110 -5.13 -1.18 -6.68
C ALA A 110 -4.01 -0.14 -6.68
N HIS A 111 -3.95 0.64 -5.60
CA HIS A 111 -2.94 1.69 -5.41
C HIS A 111 -1.87 1.27 -4.41
N SER A 112 -0.62 1.69 -4.64
CA SER A 112 0.49 1.53 -3.70
C SER A 112 0.59 0.07 -3.20
N ASN A 113 0.54 -0.17 -1.89
CA ASN A 113 0.63 -1.49 -1.29
C ASN A 113 -0.57 -2.38 -1.65
N GLY A 114 -1.74 -1.79 -1.91
CA GLY A 114 -2.93 -2.50 -2.37
C GLY A 114 -2.68 -3.37 -3.60
N GLY A 115 -1.80 -2.92 -4.49
CA GLY A 115 -1.41 -3.70 -5.66
C GLY A 115 -0.55 -4.92 -5.34
N LEU A 116 0.30 -4.85 -4.30
CA LEU A 116 1.06 -6.00 -3.84
C LEU A 116 0.14 -7.04 -3.18
N LEU A 117 -0.84 -6.59 -2.40
CA LEU A 117 -1.86 -7.45 -1.80
C LEU A 117 -2.65 -8.19 -2.89
N LEU A 118 -3.12 -7.44 -3.89
CA LEU A 118 -3.82 -8.00 -5.05
C LEU A 118 -2.95 -9.02 -5.78
N PHE A 119 -1.71 -8.68 -6.10
CA PHE A 119 -0.80 -9.57 -6.82
C PHE A 119 -0.55 -10.88 -6.04
N SER A 120 -0.41 -10.79 -4.72
CA SER A 120 -0.32 -11.97 -3.86
C SER A 120 -1.59 -12.84 -3.89
N CYS A 121 -2.78 -12.26 -4.05
CA CYS A 121 -4.02 -13.02 -4.23
C CYS A 121 -4.04 -13.71 -5.60
N LEU A 122 -3.65 -13.01 -6.66
CA LEU A 122 -3.62 -13.55 -8.02
C LEU A 122 -2.60 -14.68 -8.19
N ASN A 123 -1.50 -14.66 -7.45
CA ASN A 123 -0.56 -15.78 -7.39
C ASN A 123 -1.21 -17.06 -6.84
N LYS A 124 -2.24 -16.95 -5.99
CA LYS A 124 -2.99 -18.11 -5.48
C LYS A 124 -4.13 -18.52 -6.42
N ASN A 125 -4.93 -17.55 -6.85
CA ASN A 125 -6.09 -17.78 -7.70
C ASN A 125 -6.33 -16.58 -8.62
N PRO A 126 -5.79 -16.59 -9.84
CA PRO A 126 -5.90 -15.47 -10.75
C PRO A 126 -7.32 -15.29 -11.33
N ALA A 127 -8.15 -16.33 -11.27
CA ALA A 127 -9.53 -16.30 -11.76
C ALA A 127 -10.48 -15.48 -10.86
N LEU A 128 -10.03 -15.06 -9.67
CA LEU A 128 -10.79 -14.20 -8.78
C LEU A 128 -10.97 -12.77 -9.31
N VAL A 129 -10.27 -12.39 -10.38
CA VAL A 129 -10.27 -11.02 -10.90
C VAL A 129 -10.35 -11.06 -12.42
N HIS A 130 -11.20 -10.20 -12.99
CA HIS A 130 -11.35 -10.08 -14.44
C HIS A 130 -10.18 -9.31 -15.08
N SER A 131 -9.84 -8.16 -14.50
CA SER A 131 -8.74 -7.28 -14.96
C SER A 131 -8.26 -6.39 -13.82
N ALA A 132 -7.04 -5.84 -13.92
CA ALA A 132 -6.48 -5.01 -12.85
C ALA A 132 -5.78 -3.73 -13.35
N ILE A 133 -5.86 -2.67 -12.55
CA ILE A 133 -5.08 -1.45 -12.69
C ILE A 133 -4.17 -1.35 -11.46
N TYR A 134 -2.86 -1.33 -11.70
CA TYR A 134 -1.85 -1.12 -10.68
C TYR A 134 -1.35 0.33 -10.73
N ALA A 135 -1.80 1.15 -9.80
CA ALA A 135 -1.41 2.56 -9.72
C ALA A 135 -0.29 2.76 -8.69
N ALA A 136 0.89 3.18 -9.14
CA ALA A 136 2.06 3.45 -8.30
C ALA A 136 2.46 2.30 -7.34
N VAL A 137 2.31 1.05 -7.79
CA VAL A 137 2.50 -0.15 -6.95
C VAL A 137 3.99 -0.52 -6.88
N PRO A 138 4.62 -0.61 -5.70
CA PRO A 138 6.08 -0.74 -5.60
C PRO A 138 6.56 -2.20 -5.68
N PHE A 139 6.39 -2.84 -6.85
CA PHE A 139 6.70 -4.26 -7.06
C PHE A 139 8.14 -4.66 -6.68
N LYS A 140 9.13 -3.81 -6.96
CA LYS A 140 10.55 -4.10 -6.65
C LYS A 140 10.95 -3.70 -5.22
N GLY A 141 10.08 -3.00 -4.51
CA GLY A 141 10.42 -2.35 -3.25
C GLY A 141 11.51 -1.28 -3.39
N ASN A 142 11.76 -0.54 -2.31
CA ASN A 142 12.85 0.42 -2.23
C ASN A 142 13.20 0.77 -0.77
N LEU A 143 14.12 1.71 -0.60
CA LEU A 143 14.59 2.15 0.72
C LEU A 143 14.05 3.53 1.13
N THR A 144 13.08 4.09 0.40
CA THR A 144 12.61 5.47 0.65
C THR A 144 11.79 5.60 1.92
N PHE A 145 11.41 4.49 2.56
CA PHE A 145 10.79 4.44 3.89
C PHE A 145 11.81 4.43 5.04
N LEU A 146 13.09 4.13 4.82
CA LEU A 146 14.10 4.14 5.89
C LEU A 146 14.26 5.51 6.57
N PRO A 147 14.20 6.66 5.87
CA PRO A 147 14.17 7.96 6.52
C PRO A 147 12.99 8.10 7.49
N ASP A 148 11.81 7.59 7.12
CA ASP A 148 10.62 7.66 7.99
C ASP A 148 10.78 6.74 9.22
N LEU A 149 11.39 5.56 9.06
CA LEU A 149 11.68 4.63 10.16
C LEU A 149 12.77 5.13 11.12
N THR A 150 13.68 5.97 10.65
CA THR A 150 14.81 6.49 11.45
C THR A 150 14.54 7.86 12.06
N GLN A 151 13.81 8.72 11.35
CA GLN A 151 13.61 10.14 11.71
C GLN A 151 12.14 10.49 11.98
N GLY A 152 11.21 9.59 11.64
CA GLY A 152 9.78 9.87 11.66
C GLY A 152 9.34 10.75 10.49
N LYS A 153 8.03 10.90 10.36
CA LYS A 153 7.38 11.75 9.36
C LYS A 153 6.58 12.84 10.07
N LYS A 154 6.66 14.07 9.57
CA LYS A 154 5.84 15.18 10.10
C LYS A 154 4.50 15.21 9.38
N ILE A 155 3.41 15.32 10.14
CA ILE A 155 2.08 15.55 9.60
C ILE A 155 1.62 16.93 10.06
N GLY A 156 1.64 17.90 9.13
CA GLY A 156 1.47 19.32 9.47
C GLY A 156 2.50 19.77 10.51
N LEU A 157 2.02 20.27 11.65
CA LEU A 157 2.87 20.68 12.79
C LEU A 157 3.18 19.53 13.76
N ASN A 158 2.57 18.35 13.59
CA ASN A 158 2.72 17.21 14.49
C ASN A 158 3.95 16.37 14.13
N LYS A 159 4.82 16.14 15.14
CA LYS A 159 6.03 15.31 15.02
C LYS A 159 5.96 14.01 15.84
N LYS A 160 4.85 13.76 16.54
CA LYS A 160 4.69 12.65 17.49
C LYS A 160 3.92 11.47 16.89
N ILE A 161 2.86 11.75 16.12
CA ILE A 161 1.95 10.71 15.58
C ILE A 161 2.69 9.73 14.68
N LEU A 162 3.59 10.21 13.82
CA LEU A 162 4.45 9.38 12.98
C LEU A 162 5.92 9.52 13.38
N SER A 163 6.20 9.52 14.69
CA SER A 163 7.59 9.47 15.17
C SER A 163 8.28 8.18 14.69
N ALA A 164 9.61 8.17 14.68
CA ALA A 164 10.39 7.00 14.26
C ALA A 164 10.02 5.73 15.04
N ALA A 165 9.83 5.86 16.36
CA ALA A 165 9.40 4.76 17.23
C ALA A 165 8.02 4.20 16.84
N VAL A 166 7.07 5.08 16.48
CA VAL A 166 5.74 4.66 16.02
C VAL A 166 5.79 4.03 14.62
N GLN A 167 6.54 4.62 13.70
CA GLN A 167 6.70 4.08 12.34
C GLN A 167 7.26 2.64 12.36
N ARG A 168 8.18 2.35 13.29
CA ARG A 168 8.75 1.00 13.47
C ARG A 168 7.78 -0.02 14.07
N THR A 169 6.63 0.39 14.60
CA THR A 169 5.59 -0.57 15.01
C THR A 169 4.71 -1.01 13.84
N PHE A 170 4.77 -0.35 12.68
CA PHE A 170 3.95 -0.67 11.51
C PHE A 170 4.59 -1.77 10.66
N SER A 171 3.79 -2.67 10.08
CA SER A 171 4.31 -3.74 9.23
C SER A 171 4.73 -3.26 7.84
N LEU A 172 3.95 -2.34 7.24
CA LEU A 172 4.11 -1.95 5.83
C LEU A 172 5.55 -1.57 5.43
N PRO A 173 6.29 -0.72 6.17
CA PRO A 173 7.64 -0.32 5.78
C PRO A 173 8.59 -1.51 5.58
N TYR A 174 8.38 -2.62 6.28
CA TYR A 174 9.18 -3.83 6.15
C TYR A 174 8.79 -4.67 4.92
N HIS A 175 7.51 -4.67 4.54
CA HIS A 175 6.99 -5.47 3.41
C HIS A 175 7.38 -4.92 2.04
N ILE A 176 7.74 -3.64 1.98
CA ILE A 176 8.12 -2.94 0.75
C ILE A 176 9.64 -2.76 0.61
N LEU A 177 10.43 -3.39 1.47
CA LEU A 177 11.88 -3.44 1.33
C LEU A 177 12.27 -4.20 0.04
N PRO A 178 13.37 -3.84 -0.62
CA PRO A 178 13.84 -4.54 -1.81
C PRO A 178 14.37 -5.92 -1.45
N TYR A 179 14.23 -6.89 -2.35
CA TYR A 179 14.96 -8.16 -2.22
C TYR A 179 16.47 -7.93 -2.31
N ARG A 180 17.29 -8.83 -1.75
CA ARG A 180 18.76 -8.76 -1.86
C ARG A 180 19.27 -8.74 -3.31
N SER A 181 18.52 -9.31 -4.25
CA SER A 181 18.81 -9.23 -5.68
C SER A 181 18.51 -7.86 -6.30
N GLU A 182 17.59 -7.10 -5.71
CA GLU A 182 17.09 -5.80 -6.18
C GLU A 182 17.68 -4.63 -5.38
N ALA A 183 18.32 -4.89 -4.24
CA ALA A 183 18.90 -3.89 -3.35
C ALA A 183 20.26 -3.33 -3.82
N ALA A 184 20.83 -3.86 -4.90
CA ALA A 184 22.09 -3.38 -5.44
C ALA A 184 21.98 -1.90 -5.85
N GLY A 185 23.00 -1.12 -5.47
CA GLY A 185 23.06 0.31 -5.73
C GLY A 185 22.11 1.16 -4.87
N LEU A 186 21.28 0.60 -3.99
CA LEU A 186 20.29 1.39 -3.22
C LEU A 186 20.82 1.90 -1.87
N PHE A 187 21.98 1.43 -1.41
CA PHE A 187 22.52 1.78 -0.10
C PHE A 187 23.98 2.16 -0.14
N LEU A 188 24.29 3.38 0.30
CA LEU A 188 25.66 3.86 0.46
C LEU A 188 26.00 4.00 1.94
N ASN A 189 27.26 3.76 2.28
CA ASN A 189 27.79 4.06 3.60
C ASN A 189 28.14 5.54 3.78
N SER A 190 28.64 5.90 4.96
CA SER A 190 29.03 7.29 5.27
C SER A 190 30.17 7.85 4.43
N HIS A 191 30.90 6.99 3.71
CA HIS A 191 31.97 7.35 2.77
C HIS A 191 31.49 7.41 1.31
N GLY A 192 30.19 7.15 1.06
CA GLY A 192 29.61 7.12 -0.28
C GLY A 192 29.86 5.81 -1.05
N GLU A 193 30.33 4.75 -0.38
CA GLU A 193 30.58 3.45 -0.99
C GLU A 193 29.31 2.60 -0.96
N GLU A 194 29.02 1.92 -2.07
CA GLU A 194 27.90 0.98 -2.14
C GLU A 194 28.14 -0.22 -1.21
N ILE A 195 27.16 -0.50 -0.35
CA ILE A 195 27.14 -1.71 0.47
C ILE A 195 25.96 -2.57 0.08
N ARG A 196 26.27 -3.81 -0.30
CA ARG A 196 25.24 -4.83 -0.52
C ARG A 196 24.87 -5.51 0.80
N VAL A 197 23.69 -5.16 1.32
CA VAL A 197 23.13 -5.73 2.55
C VAL A 197 21.88 -6.56 2.28
N ASP A 198 21.50 -7.39 3.24
CA ASP A 198 20.19 -8.04 3.26
C ASP A 198 19.25 -7.28 4.19
N TRP A 199 18.28 -6.57 3.62
CA TRP A 199 17.33 -5.76 4.39
C TRP A 199 16.34 -6.57 5.22
N HIS A 200 16.26 -7.89 5.00
CA HIS A 200 15.43 -8.80 5.79
C HIS A 200 16.22 -9.53 6.89
N ASP A 201 17.51 -9.26 7.02
CA ASP A 201 18.33 -9.74 8.14
C ASP A 201 18.38 -8.67 9.23
N ILE A 202 17.90 -8.99 10.43
CA ILE A 202 17.96 -8.10 11.61
C ILE A 202 19.39 -7.63 11.88
N LYS A 203 20.41 -8.43 11.55
CA LYS A 203 21.82 -8.05 11.72
C LYS A 203 22.18 -6.80 10.92
N THR A 204 21.63 -6.63 9.71
CA THR A 204 21.82 -5.41 8.91
C THR A 204 21.34 -4.18 9.68
N TRP A 205 20.21 -4.28 10.35
CA TRP A 205 19.62 -3.17 11.10
C TRP A 205 20.46 -2.82 12.33
N THR A 206 20.94 -3.83 13.06
CA THR A 206 21.76 -3.62 14.26
C THR A 206 23.16 -3.12 13.91
N ASP A 207 23.80 -3.69 12.88
CA ASP A 207 25.15 -3.30 12.43
C ASP A 207 25.21 -1.83 11.98
N HIS A 208 24.11 -1.31 11.44
CA HIS A 208 23.99 0.08 10.98
C HIS A 208 23.33 1.01 12.01
N GLY A 209 23.03 0.52 13.22
CA GLY A 209 22.44 1.29 14.31
C GLY A 209 21.01 1.76 14.03
N LEU A 210 20.30 1.12 13.10
CA LEU A 210 18.90 1.43 12.78
C LEU A 210 17.93 0.95 13.87
N VAL A 211 18.34 -0.10 14.59
CA VAL A 211 17.64 -0.68 15.75
C VAL A 211 18.71 -1.11 16.76
N GLU A 212 18.42 -0.96 18.05
CA GLU A 212 19.29 -1.49 19.11
C GLU A 212 19.32 -3.03 19.07
N PRO A 213 20.45 -3.69 19.37
CA PRO A 213 20.59 -5.14 19.18
C PRO A 213 19.68 -5.99 20.07
N ASP A 214 19.28 -5.47 21.23
CA ASP A 214 18.53 -6.20 22.24
C ASP A 214 17.23 -5.47 22.62
N GLY A 215 16.27 -6.21 23.16
CA GLY A 215 15.03 -5.67 23.73
C GLY A 215 13.79 -5.82 22.83
N ALA A 216 12.68 -5.24 23.29
CA ALA A 216 11.37 -5.44 22.68
C ALA A 216 11.29 -4.93 21.23
N GLU A 217 11.96 -3.81 20.93
CA GLU A 217 11.97 -3.25 19.57
C GLU A 217 12.70 -4.18 18.59
N ALA A 218 13.89 -4.68 18.96
CA ALA A 218 14.65 -5.61 18.13
C ALA A 218 13.88 -6.90 17.83
N MET A 219 13.17 -7.43 18.83
CA MET A 219 12.29 -8.60 18.66
C MET A 219 11.14 -8.30 17.70
N HIS A 220 10.44 -7.18 17.88
CA HIS A 220 9.35 -6.76 16.98
C HIS A 220 9.84 -6.61 15.54
N VAL A 221 10.97 -5.91 15.32
CA VAL A 221 11.53 -5.74 13.97
C VAL A 221 11.91 -7.08 13.37
N LYS A 222 12.54 -7.98 14.13
CA LYS A 222 12.88 -9.32 13.65
C LYS A 222 11.65 -10.11 13.21
N GLU A 223 10.56 -10.03 13.97
CA GLU A 223 9.28 -10.67 13.62
C GLU A 223 8.67 -10.04 12.36
N ALA A 224 8.64 -8.71 12.27
CA ALA A 224 8.14 -7.98 11.11
C ALA A 224 8.95 -8.26 9.83
N LEU A 225 10.28 -8.37 9.93
CA LEU A 225 11.14 -8.77 8.82
C LEU A 225 10.86 -10.22 8.38
N SER A 226 10.63 -11.12 9.34
CA SER A 226 10.28 -12.51 9.04
C SER A 226 8.93 -12.61 8.34
N ASP A 227 7.93 -11.85 8.79
CA ASP A 227 6.61 -11.75 8.15
C ASP A 227 6.69 -11.13 6.75
N ALA A 228 7.53 -10.10 6.57
CA ALA A 228 7.80 -9.48 5.28
C ALA A 228 8.42 -10.47 4.28
N VAL A 229 9.34 -11.36 4.73
CA VAL A 229 9.90 -12.42 3.86
C VAL A 229 8.81 -13.38 3.38
N LEU A 230 7.88 -13.77 4.25
CA LEU A 230 6.74 -14.63 3.86
C LEU A 230 5.87 -13.94 2.82
N PHE A 231 5.53 -12.67 3.04
CA PHE A 231 4.74 -11.88 2.10
C PHE A 231 5.47 -11.68 0.77
N LYS A 232 6.75 -11.33 0.81
CA LYS A 232 7.53 -11.14 -0.41
C LYS A 232 7.60 -12.43 -1.22
N SER A 233 7.73 -13.58 -0.57
CA SER A 233 7.72 -14.89 -1.24
C SER A 233 6.40 -15.15 -1.96
N SER A 234 5.28 -14.65 -1.44
CA SER A 234 3.97 -14.76 -2.11
C SER A 234 3.82 -13.84 -3.31
N LEU A 235 4.75 -12.91 -3.56
CA LEU A 235 4.80 -12.05 -4.76
C LEU A 235 5.59 -12.66 -5.91
N ILE A 236 6.26 -13.80 -5.72
CA ILE A 236 6.93 -14.50 -6.82
C ILE A 236 5.86 -15.12 -7.73
N PRO A 237 5.84 -14.81 -9.04
CA PRO A 237 4.88 -15.40 -9.96
C PRO A 237 4.93 -16.92 -9.89
N SER A 238 3.79 -17.54 -9.59
CA SER A 238 3.65 -18.99 -9.43
C SER A 238 2.65 -19.61 -10.39
N GLN A 239 1.92 -18.78 -11.15
CA GLN A 239 0.95 -19.22 -12.14
C GLN A 239 1.50 -19.07 -13.57
N PRO A 240 0.97 -19.82 -14.56
CA PRO A 240 1.31 -19.59 -15.96
C PRO A 240 1.05 -18.14 -16.36
N LYS A 241 1.95 -17.55 -17.16
CA LYS A 241 1.86 -16.13 -17.55
C LYS A 241 0.48 -15.74 -18.12
N ASP A 242 -0.10 -16.60 -18.94
CA ASP A 242 -1.39 -16.34 -19.60
C ASP A 242 -2.61 -16.52 -18.69
N SER A 243 -2.41 -16.98 -17.44
CA SER A 243 -3.49 -17.13 -16.46
C SER A 243 -3.78 -15.86 -15.67
N TYR A 244 -2.82 -14.93 -15.59
CA TYR A 244 -3.02 -13.67 -14.88
C TYR A 244 -4.02 -12.79 -15.62
N PRO A 245 -4.87 -12.03 -14.89
CA PRO A 245 -5.77 -11.08 -15.51
C PRO A 245 -5.01 -10.02 -16.29
N LYS A 246 -5.58 -9.59 -17.42
CA LYS A 246 -5.03 -8.48 -18.18
C LYS A 246 -4.97 -7.24 -17.30
N SER A 247 -3.77 -6.68 -17.20
CA SER A 247 -3.49 -5.62 -16.24
C SER A 247 -2.80 -4.42 -16.87
N ILE A 248 -3.14 -3.22 -16.41
CA ILE A 248 -2.47 -1.96 -16.79
C ILE A 248 -1.73 -1.40 -15.58
N VAL A 249 -0.56 -0.83 -15.80
CA VAL A 249 0.16 -0.06 -14.79
C VAL A 249 -0.05 1.43 -15.05
N VAL A 250 -0.33 2.20 -14.00
CA VAL A 250 -0.25 3.67 -14.02
C VAL A 250 0.97 4.07 -13.20
N ALA A 251 2.04 4.48 -13.88
CA ALA A 251 3.32 4.81 -13.28
C ALA A 251 3.52 6.32 -13.25
N GLY A 252 3.82 6.90 -12.07
CA GLY A 252 4.20 8.30 -12.00
C GLY A 252 5.60 8.52 -12.56
N ASN A 253 5.81 9.59 -13.32
CA ASN A 253 7.13 9.92 -13.88
C ASN A 253 7.56 11.38 -13.73
N ALA A 254 6.67 12.28 -13.31
CA ALA A 254 6.93 13.72 -13.36
C ALA A 254 7.67 14.27 -12.13
N VAL A 255 7.86 13.45 -11.08
CA VAL A 255 8.45 13.90 -9.82
C VAL A 255 9.86 13.32 -9.68
N PRO A 256 10.91 14.15 -9.57
CA PRO A 256 12.27 13.68 -9.30
C PRO A 256 12.33 12.88 -7.99
N THR A 257 12.65 11.59 -8.09
CA THR A 257 12.53 10.60 -7.01
C THR A 257 13.85 9.88 -6.79
N ALA A 258 14.32 9.83 -5.55
CA ALA A 258 15.46 9.00 -5.17
C ALA A 258 15.01 7.54 -5.00
N ASP A 259 15.87 6.59 -5.34
CA ASP A 259 15.63 5.14 -5.18
C ASP A 259 16.42 4.51 -4.03
N GLY A 260 17.42 5.21 -3.49
CA GLY A 260 18.27 4.73 -2.41
C GLY A 260 18.52 5.72 -1.29
N VAL A 261 19.30 5.27 -0.31
CA VAL A 261 19.66 6.05 0.88
C VAL A 261 21.14 5.90 1.24
N THR A 262 21.69 6.93 1.87
CA THR A 262 23.06 6.95 2.41
C THR A 262 23.01 6.98 3.92
N LEU A 263 23.77 6.09 4.56
CA LEU A 263 24.00 6.12 5.99
C LEU A 263 24.90 7.31 6.35
N THR A 264 24.32 8.38 6.86
CA THR A 264 25.06 9.60 7.23
C THR A 264 25.83 9.42 8.54
N LYS A 265 25.28 8.63 9.46
CA LYS A 265 25.84 8.21 10.74
C LYS A 265 25.02 7.00 11.24
N PRO A 266 25.49 6.23 12.25
CA PRO A 266 24.71 5.14 12.81
C PRO A 266 23.27 5.57 13.13
N GLY A 267 22.29 4.81 12.63
CA GLY A 267 20.87 5.07 12.83
C GLY A 267 20.26 6.22 12.03
N THR A 268 21.00 6.89 11.15
CA THR A 268 20.48 8.02 10.37
C THR A 268 20.81 7.91 8.89
N VAL A 269 19.77 7.88 8.06
CA VAL A 269 19.90 7.81 6.60
C VAL A 269 19.41 9.08 5.89
N SER A 270 19.92 9.35 4.69
CA SER A 270 19.48 10.46 3.84
C SER A 270 19.33 10.01 2.38
N MET A 271 18.34 10.57 1.69
CA MET A 271 18.15 10.36 0.24
C MET A 271 18.87 11.41 -0.62
N GLU A 272 19.45 12.46 -0.01
CA GLU A 272 19.92 13.65 -0.74
C GLU A 272 21.11 13.38 -1.67
N THR A 273 21.92 12.37 -1.36
CA THR A 273 23.11 12.02 -2.14
C THR A 273 22.78 11.22 -3.41
N PHE A 274 21.58 10.67 -3.50
CA PHE A 274 21.16 9.84 -4.62
C PHE A 274 20.69 10.70 -5.79
N GLU A 275 21.10 10.30 -7.00
CA GLU A 275 20.57 10.88 -8.22
C GLU A 275 19.05 10.66 -8.28
N LYS A 276 18.31 11.74 -8.52
CA LYS A 276 16.86 11.67 -8.64
C LYS A 276 16.47 11.26 -10.06
N LYS A 277 15.63 10.22 -10.15
CA LYS A 277 15.13 9.65 -11.40
C LYS A 277 13.64 10.00 -11.57
N PRO A 278 13.07 9.84 -12.78
CA PRO A 278 11.63 9.94 -12.99
C PRO A 278 10.84 9.00 -12.05
N GLY A 279 9.79 9.53 -11.43
CA GLY A 279 8.97 8.81 -10.46
C GLY A 279 7.77 9.63 -9.98
N ASP A 280 7.20 9.23 -8.86
CA ASP A 280 6.01 9.83 -8.24
C ASP A 280 6.31 10.58 -6.92
N GLY A 281 7.58 10.70 -6.56
CA GLY A 281 8.07 11.31 -5.32
C GLY A 281 8.27 10.30 -4.19
N ARG A 282 7.85 9.04 -4.36
CA ARG A 282 8.06 7.95 -3.42
C ARG A 282 8.74 6.73 -4.03
N PHE A 283 8.36 6.38 -5.25
CA PHE A 283 8.88 5.29 -6.05
C PHE A 283 9.28 5.81 -7.43
N THR A 284 10.39 5.29 -7.95
CA THR A 284 10.79 5.54 -9.34
C THR A 284 9.88 4.78 -10.30
N GLU A 285 9.77 5.26 -11.54
CA GLU A 285 9.02 4.56 -12.60
C GLU A 285 9.48 3.10 -12.79
N SER A 286 10.77 2.85 -12.61
CA SER A 286 11.36 1.52 -12.73
C SER A 286 10.99 0.58 -11.58
N CYS A 287 10.63 1.12 -10.41
CA CYS A 287 10.24 0.37 -9.21
C CYS A 287 8.80 -0.17 -9.31
N VAL A 288 7.95 0.49 -10.10
CA VAL A 288 6.51 0.16 -10.18
C VAL A 288 6.16 -0.84 -11.29
N GLN A 289 7.17 -1.43 -11.92
CA GLN A 289 6.97 -2.44 -12.96
C GLN A 289 6.80 -3.82 -12.32
N PRO A 290 5.68 -4.52 -12.57
CA PRO A 290 5.47 -5.88 -12.08
C PRO A 290 6.36 -6.90 -12.81
N PRO A 291 6.36 -8.16 -12.36
CA PRO A 291 7.08 -9.23 -13.04
C PRO A 291 6.74 -9.30 -14.54
N THR A 292 7.76 -9.55 -15.36
CA THR A 292 7.65 -9.47 -16.82
C THR A 292 6.50 -10.31 -17.36
N GLY A 293 5.63 -9.68 -18.15
CA GLY A 293 4.56 -10.37 -18.85
C GLY A 293 3.23 -10.48 -18.10
N THR A 294 3.11 -9.85 -16.93
CA THR A 294 1.84 -9.78 -16.18
C THR A 294 0.97 -8.58 -16.56
N VAL A 295 1.50 -7.66 -17.38
CA VAL A 295 0.83 -6.42 -17.79
C VAL A 295 0.79 -6.26 -19.29
N VAL A 296 -0.31 -5.68 -19.78
CA VAL A 296 -0.53 -5.43 -21.20
C VAL A 296 -0.04 -4.06 -21.64
N LYS A 297 -0.03 -3.07 -20.72
CA LYS A 297 0.38 -1.69 -21.01
C LYS A 297 0.77 -0.94 -19.74
N THR A 298 1.69 -0.01 -19.87
CA THR A 298 2.00 1.01 -18.86
C THR A 298 1.54 2.37 -19.37
N LEU A 299 0.72 3.07 -18.58
CA LEU A 299 0.38 4.47 -18.74
C LEU A 299 1.23 5.30 -17.79
N ILE A 300 1.54 6.52 -18.21
CA ILE A 300 2.37 7.43 -17.47
C ILE A 300 1.50 8.51 -16.85
N SER A 301 1.66 8.73 -15.54
CA SER A 301 1.00 9.80 -14.81
C SER A 301 1.99 10.91 -14.44
N THR A 302 1.50 12.14 -14.46
CA THR A 302 2.24 13.31 -13.98
C THR A 302 1.98 13.62 -12.50
N HIS A 303 1.15 12.83 -11.85
CA HIS A 303 0.75 13.01 -10.46
C HIS A 303 1.79 12.48 -9.47
N LYS A 304 1.73 12.99 -8.24
CA LYS A 304 2.51 12.47 -7.11
C LYS A 304 1.91 11.15 -6.62
N HIS A 305 2.67 10.42 -5.82
CA HIS A 305 2.30 9.10 -5.30
C HIS A 305 0.92 9.10 -4.63
N ASP A 306 0.64 10.10 -3.79
CA ASP A 306 -0.61 10.26 -3.04
C ASP A 306 -1.78 10.75 -3.90
N SER A 307 -1.53 11.26 -5.10
CA SER A 307 -2.56 11.80 -6.00
C SER A 307 -2.63 11.05 -7.33
N VAL A 308 -1.98 9.88 -7.46
CA VAL A 308 -1.92 9.15 -8.74
C VAL A 308 -3.30 8.66 -9.19
N LEU A 309 -4.19 8.38 -8.23
CA LEU A 309 -5.57 8.01 -8.51
C LEU A 309 -6.45 9.22 -8.87
N ASP A 310 -6.06 10.44 -8.54
CA ASP A 310 -6.83 11.65 -8.87
C ASP A 310 -6.73 12.02 -10.35
N GLY A 311 -5.75 11.44 -11.06
CA GLY A 311 -5.49 11.72 -12.45
C GLY A 311 -6.48 11.07 -13.40
N VAL A 312 -6.72 11.72 -14.53
CA VAL A 312 -7.45 11.14 -15.69
C VAL A 312 -6.77 9.88 -16.23
N ASP A 313 -5.53 9.60 -15.82
CA ASP A 313 -4.73 8.45 -16.24
C ASP A 313 -5.34 7.11 -15.80
N VAL A 314 -5.99 7.05 -14.63
CA VAL A 314 -6.69 5.85 -14.16
C VAL A 314 -7.97 5.62 -14.96
N ILE A 315 -8.70 6.68 -15.29
CA ILE A 315 -9.88 6.59 -16.17
C ILE A 315 -9.45 6.13 -17.57
N ALA A 316 -8.37 6.69 -18.11
CA ALA A 316 -7.79 6.22 -19.37
C ALA A 316 -7.33 4.76 -19.33
N ALA A 317 -6.85 4.28 -18.18
CA ALA A 317 -6.53 2.87 -17.97
C ALA A 317 -7.80 2.00 -17.99
N LEU A 318 -8.88 2.40 -17.31
CA LEU A 318 -10.17 1.71 -17.34
C LEU A 318 -10.70 1.59 -18.79
N GLU A 319 -10.72 2.70 -19.52
CA GLU A 319 -11.12 2.71 -20.94
C GLU A 319 -10.25 1.81 -21.81
N THR A 320 -8.94 1.78 -21.55
CA THR A 320 -8.00 0.93 -22.30
C THR A 320 -8.27 -0.56 -22.01
N LEU A 321 -8.51 -0.94 -20.75
CA LEU A 321 -8.84 -2.32 -20.39
C LEU A 321 -10.15 -2.78 -21.05
N ARG A 322 -11.19 -1.94 -21.05
CA ARG A 322 -12.47 -2.24 -21.73
C ARG A 322 -12.25 -2.58 -23.21
N LYS A 323 -11.48 -1.75 -23.92
CA LYS A 323 -11.11 -1.97 -25.34
C LYS A 323 -10.33 -3.26 -25.54
N VAL A 324 -9.35 -3.56 -24.67
CA VAL A 324 -8.52 -4.78 -24.77
C VAL A 324 -9.31 -6.05 -24.45
N ASN A 325 -10.38 -5.96 -23.68
CA ASN A 325 -11.23 -7.09 -23.32
C ASN A 325 -12.40 -7.33 -24.27
N ASN A 326 -12.57 -6.51 -25.32
CA ASN A 326 -13.74 -6.54 -26.20
C ASN A 326 -15.07 -6.48 -25.41
N VAL A 327 -15.07 -5.81 -24.26
CA VAL A 327 -16.30 -5.57 -23.51
C VAL A 327 -17.01 -4.40 -24.21
N PRO A 328 -18.28 -4.57 -24.66
CA PRO A 328 -19.05 -3.45 -25.22
C PRO A 328 -19.21 -2.32 -24.19
N ASP A 329 -19.47 -1.09 -24.67
CA ASP A 329 -19.58 0.10 -23.82
C ASP A 329 -20.49 -0.12 -22.59
N ILE A 330 -19.98 0.31 -21.43
CA ILE A 330 -20.56 0.35 -20.07
C ILE A 330 -21.85 -0.47 -19.93
N ASP A 331 -21.70 -1.77 -19.67
CA ASP A 331 -22.73 -2.50 -18.95
C ASP A 331 -22.58 -2.14 -17.47
N THR A 332 -23.61 -1.52 -16.88
CA THR A 332 -23.67 -1.20 -15.44
C THR A 332 -23.62 -2.45 -14.55
N SER A 333 -23.53 -3.64 -15.13
CA SER A 333 -23.29 -4.91 -14.43
C SER A 333 -21.81 -5.19 -14.09
N GLU A 334 -20.85 -4.39 -14.58
CA GLU A 334 -19.43 -4.58 -14.25
C GLU A 334 -19.14 -4.27 -12.77
N VAL A 335 -18.51 -5.21 -12.07
CA VAL A 335 -18.07 -5.00 -10.69
C VAL A 335 -16.68 -4.36 -10.66
N VAL A 336 -16.55 -3.19 -10.04
CA VAL A 336 -15.30 -2.48 -9.79
C VAL A 336 -14.93 -2.56 -8.31
N LEU A 337 -13.66 -2.83 -8.00
CA LEU A 337 -13.12 -2.83 -6.65
C LEU A 337 -11.95 -1.85 -6.52
N GLU A 338 -12.03 -0.91 -5.59
CA GLU A 338 -10.88 -0.08 -5.19
C GLU A 338 -10.25 -0.61 -3.90
N ILE A 339 -8.93 -0.81 -3.89
CA ILE A 339 -8.16 -1.22 -2.72
C ILE A 339 -7.35 -0.03 -2.21
N LYS A 340 -7.65 0.45 -1.00
CA LYS A 340 -7.00 1.63 -0.42
C LYS A 340 -6.56 1.44 1.04
N GLU A 341 -5.48 2.13 1.37
CA GLU A 341 -4.96 2.32 2.73
C GLU A 341 -5.79 3.44 3.40
N GLU A 342 -6.30 3.24 4.64
CA GLU A 342 -7.05 4.28 5.40
C GLU A 342 -6.30 4.89 6.59
#